data_AF-A0A2U8P8Q2-F1
#
_entry.id   AF-A0A2U8P8Q2-F1
#
_cell.length_a   1.000
_cell.length_b   1.000
_cell.length_c   1.000
_cell.angle_alpha   90.00
_cell.angle_beta   90.00
_cell.angle_gamma   90.00
#
_symmetry.space_group_name_H-M   'P 1'
#
loop_
_entity.id
_entity.type
_entity.pdbx_description
1 polymer ?
#
loop_
_entity_poly.entity_id
_entity_poly.type
_entity_poly.pdbx_seq_one_letter_code
_entity_poly.pdbx_strand_id
1 'polypeptide(L)'
;MTDPTDSLVSFQQALLDGELDLQRGALDRDLFVHQDRPQGEVRLTYARLEGKKVTALVIAVMSDPIEGLPCFQLGVAVPESHRRMGLAKSAVEAAIAEMKNGLGRNRIPTFYVEAIVGAHNEPSQHVAAAVISSAPTKVTDEVSGMPALHYARKIG
;
A
#
# COMPACT_ATOMS: atom_id res chain seq x y z
N MET A 1 -13.89 -0.14 3.71
CA MET A 1 -12.67 -0.85 4.14
C MET A 1 -12.57 -2.21 3.46
N THR A 2 -11.62 -2.38 2.54
CA THR A 2 -11.32 -3.68 1.91
C THR A 2 -10.16 -4.33 2.65
N ASP A 3 -10.29 -5.61 3.02
CA ASP A 3 -9.20 -6.35 3.66
C ASP A 3 -8.12 -6.68 2.61
N PRO A 4 -6.89 -6.14 2.71
CA PRO A 4 -5.83 -6.45 1.77
C PRO A 4 -5.35 -7.91 1.83
N THR A 5 -5.81 -8.71 2.80
CA THR A 5 -5.49 -10.14 2.93
C THR A 5 -6.00 -10.95 1.72
N ASP A 6 -7.21 -10.66 1.22
CA ASP A 6 -7.74 -11.33 0.01
C ASP A 6 -6.89 -11.00 -1.23
N SER A 7 -6.39 -9.76 -1.28
CA SER A 7 -5.48 -9.34 -2.34
C SER A 7 -4.11 -10.02 -2.22
N LEU A 8 -3.65 -10.31 -1.01
CA LEU A 8 -2.42 -11.10 -0.81
C LEU A 8 -2.57 -12.53 -1.32
N VAL A 9 -3.68 -13.19 -1.00
CA VAL A 9 -3.94 -14.57 -1.43
C VAL A 9 -4.02 -14.65 -2.96
N SER A 10 -4.80 -13.76 -3.58
CA SER A 10 -4.93 -13.71 -5.04
C SER A 10 -3.62 -13.36 -5.74
N PHE A 11 -2.85 -12.39 -5.22
CA PHE A 11 -1.54 -12.04 -5.78
C PHE A 11 -0.54 -13.21 -5.65
N GLN A 12 -0.54 -13.91 -4.52
CA GLN A 12 0.28 -15.10 -4.33
C GLN A 12 -0.06 -16.19 -5.36
N GLN A 13 -1.34 -16.40 -5.67
CA GLN A 13 -1.76 -17.38 -6.67
C GLN A 13 -1.32 -16.96 -8.08
N ALA A 14 -1.59 -15.73 -8.49
CA ALA A 14 -1.16 -15.20 -9.80
C ALA A 14 0.37 -15.24 -9.99
N LEU A 15 1.15 -15.05 -8.91
CA LEU A 15 2.60 -15.22 -8.93
C LEU A 15 3.02 -16.67 -9.23
N LEU A 16 2.32 -17.65 -8.65
CA LEU A 16 2.62 -19.06 -8.86
C LEU A 16 2.27 -19.50 -10.28
N ASP A 17 1.17 -18.96 -10.81
CA ASP A 17 0.67 -19.24 -12.15
C ASP A 17 1.46 -18.51 -13.26
N GLY A 18 2.33 -17.57 -12.88
CA GLY A 18 3.17 -16.82 -13.82
C GLY A 18 2.42 -15.74 -14.59
N GLU A 19 1.30 -15.26 -14.04
CA GLU A 19 0.43 -14.26 -14.65
C GLU A 19 0.89 -12.82 -14.40
N LEU A 20 1.83 -12.63 -13.46
CA LEU A 20 2.31 -11.32 -13.05
C LEU A 20 3.59 -10.92 -13.78
N ASP A 21 3.56 -9.77 -14.44
CA ASP A 21 4.77 -9.07 -14.84
C ASP A 21 5.31 -8.27 -13.64
N LEU A 22 6.41 -8.76 -13.05
CA LEU A 22 7.05 -8.16 -11.88
C LEU A 22 8.29 -7.38 -12.29
N GLN A 23 8.29 -6.09 -12.00
CA GLN A 23 9.47 -5.25 -12.09
C GLN A 23 10.17 -5.16 -10.73
N ARG A 24 11.48 -5.38 -10.70
CA ARG A 24 12.28 -5.16 -9.48
C ARG A 24 12.39 -3.66 -9.18
N GLY A 25 12.26 -3.29 -7.91
CA GLY A 25 12.44 -1.94 -7.40
C GLY A 25 13.79 -1.34 -7.80
N ALA A 26 13.79 -0.02 -8.00
CA ALA A 26 14.99 0.72 -8.36
C ALA A 26 15.86 1.04 -7.14
N LEU A 27 15.22 1.29 -5.99
CA LEU A 27 15.83 1.62 -4.70
C LEU A 27 15.94 0.39 -3.79
N ASP A 28 14.87 -0.40 -3.69
CA ASP A 28 14.84 -1.65 -2.91
C ASP A 28 14.81 -2.85 -3.87
N ARG A 29 15.92 -3.58 -3.94
CA ARG A 29 16.06 -4.72 -4.84
C ARG A 29 15.25 -5.94 -4.42
N ASP A 30 14.77 -5.99 -3.18
CA ASP A 30 13.94 -7.08 -2.66
C ASP A 30 12.44 -6.75 -2.68
N LEU A 31 12.10 -5.54 -3.16
CA LEU A 31 10.73 -5.14 -3.44
C LEU A 31 10.47 -5.24 -4.95
N PHE A 32 9.37 -5.89 -5.30
CA PHE A 32 8.89 -6.00 -6.68
C PHE A 32 7.62 -5.18 -6.83
N VAL A 33 7.39 -4.61 -7.99
CA VAL A 33 6.16 -3.90 -8.33
C VAL A 33 5.49 -4.57 -9.53
N HIS A 34 4.18 -4.73 -9.42
CA HIS A 34 3.28 -5.05 -10.51
C HIS A 34 2.35 -3.86 -10.73
N GLN A 35 2.14 -3.45 -11.97
CA GLN A 35 1.18 -2.41 -12.32
C GLN A 35 0.08 -3.00 -13.21
N ASP A 36 -1.16 -2.75 -12.84
CA ASP A 36 -2.33 -3.11 -13.63
C ASP A 36 -3.42 -2.02 -13.59
N ARG A 37 -4.56 -2.31 -14.22
CA ARG A 37 -5.69 -1.38 -14.34
C ARG A 37 -7.06 -2.04 -14.08
N PRO A 38 -7.33 -2.51 -12.85
CA PRO A 38 -8.66 -3.05 -12.53
C PRO A 38 -9.72 -1.97 -12.73
N GLN A 39 -10.75 -2.29 -13.52
CA GLN A 39 -11.85 -1.35 -13.85
C GLN A 39 -11.37 -0.01 -14.47
N GLY A 40 -10.19 0.00 -15.09
CA GLY A 40 -9.59 1.19 -15.70
C GLY A 40 -8.73 2.03 -14.78
N GLU A 41 -8.75 1.78 -13.47
CA GLU A 41 -8.01 2.55 -12.46
C GLU A 41 -6.60 2.02 -12.25
N VAL A 42 -5.61 2.90 -12.19
CA VAL A 42 -4.22 2.48 -11.99
C VAL A 42 -4.04 1.92 -10.58
N ARG A 43 -3.52 0.69 -10.51
CA ARG A 43 -3.11 0.06 -9.27
C ARG A 43 -1.63 -0.33 -9.35
N LEU A 44 -0.89 0.01 -8.30
CA LEU A 44 0.47 -0.45 -8.07
C LEU A 44 0.45 -1.44 -6.92
N THR A 45 0.96 -2.65 -7.16
CA THR A 45 1.10 -3.67 -6.13
C THR A 45 2.56 -3.94 -5.90
N TYR A 46 3.05 -3.58 -4.72
CA TYR A 46 4.40 -3.85 -4.25
C TYR A 46 4.42 -5.13 -3.41
N ALA A 47 5.37 -6.01 -3.68
CA ALA A 47 5.52 -7.29 -2.97
C ALA A 47 6.97 -7.54 -2.57
N ARG A 48 7.18 -7.94 -1.30
CA ARG A 48 8.42 -8.58 -0.87
C ARG A 48 8.30 -10.08 -1.09
N LEU A 49 9.34 -10.68 -1.65
CA LEU A 49 9.35 -12.10 -2.02
C LEU A 49 10.49 -12.86 -1.34
N GLU A 50 10.18 -14.05 -0.85
CA GLU A 50 11.16 -15.10 -0.55
C GLU A 50 10.99 -16.23 -1.57
N GLY A 51 11.79 -16.21 -2.64
CA GLY A 51 11.55 -17.05 -3.80
C GLY A 51 10.22 -16.71 -4.47
N LYS A 52 9.28 -17.67 -4.51
CA LYS A 52 7.91 -17.47 -5.02
C LYS A 52 6.88 -17.16 -3.92
N LYS A 53 7.31 -16.93 -2.68
CA LYS A 53 6.43 -16.66 -1.55
C LYS A 53 6.34 -15.17 -1.26
N VAL A 54 5.13 -14.64 -1.19
CA VAL A 54 4.86 -13.25 -0.80
C VAL A 54 4.96 -13.12 0.72
N THR A 55 5.86 -12.27 1.22
CA THR A 55 6.08 -12.04 2.66
C THR A 55 5.51 -10.70 3.14
N ALA A 56 5.33 -9.74 2.24
CA ALA A 56 4.57 -8.52 2.48
C ALA A 56 4.00 -8.00 1.16
N LEU A 57 2.81 -7.41 1.23
CA LEU A 57 2.11 -6.81 0.11
C LEU A 57 1.68 -5.39 0.46
N VAL A 58 1.94 -4.43 -0.42
CA VAL A 58 1.42 -3.06 -0.34
C VAL A 58 0.72 -2.73 -1.65
N ILE A 59 -0.53 -2.32 -1.57
CA ILE A 59 -1.33 -1.90 -2.72
C ILE A 59 -1.51 -0.40 -2.64
N ALA A 60 -1.23 0.29 -3.73
CA ALA A 60 -1.54 1.70 -3.90
C ALA A 60 -2.54 1.86 -5.06
N VAL A 61 -3.70 2.42 -4.75
CA VAL A 61 -4.73 2.78 -5.73
C VAL A 61 -4.93 4.29 -5.70
N MET A 62 -5.28 4.90 -6.84
CA MET A 62 -5.63 6.32 -6.82
C MET A 62 -6.91 6.54 -5.98
N SER A 63 -6.92 7.64 -5.24
CA SER A 63 -8.08 8.13 -4.50
C SER A 63 -8.30 9.62 -4.80
N ASP A 64 -9.32 10.21 -4.18
CA ASP A 64 -9.66 11.61 -4.40
C ASP A 64 -8.47 12.53 -4.10
N PRO A 65 -8.18 13.52 -4.97
CA PRO A 65 -7.07 14.43 -4.75
C PRO A 65 -7.18 15.20 -3.43
N ILE A 66 -6.07 15.30 -2.71
CA ILE A 66 -5.96 16.13 -1.50
C ILE A 66 -5.22 17.41 -1.88
N GLU A 67 -5.82 18.58 -1.61
CA GLU A 67 -5.28 19.90 -1.99
C GLU A 67 -4.97 20.03 -3.50
N GLY A 68 -5.72 19.33 -4.35
CA GLY A 68 -5.51 19.30 -5.80
C GLY A 68 -4.28 18.49 -6.25
N LEU A 69 -3.64 17.75 -5.34
CA LEU A 69 -2.53 16.85 -5.67
C LEU A 69 -3.03 15.40 -5.76
N PRO A 70 -2.43 14.56 -6.64
CA PRO A 70 -2.76 13.13 -6.70
C PRO A 70 -2.65 12.48 -5.31
N CYS A 71 -3.63 11.64 -4.97
CA CYS A 71 -3.62 10.87 -3.73
C CYS A 71 -3.62 9.37 -4.05
N PHE A 72 -2.89 8.61 -3.24
CA PHE A 72 -2.86 7.15 -3.33
C PHE A 72 -3.27 6.55 -1.99
N GLN A 73 -4.38 5.80 -1.99
CA GLN A 73 -4.79 5.02 -0.84
C GLN A 73 -3.96 3.74 -0.77
N LEU A 74 -3.34 3.51 0.40
CA LEU A 74 -2.50 2.37 0.68
C LEU A 74 -3.25 1.29 1.48
N GLY A 75 -3.15 0.06 1.00
CA GLY A 75 -3.49 -1.16 1.75
C GLY A 75 -2.23 -1.99 1.98
N VAL A 76 -2.09 -2.61 3.15
CA VAL A 76 -0.94 -3.48 3.48
C VAL A 76 -1.39 -4.81 4.08
N ALA A 77 -0.82 -5.90 3.60
CA ALA A 77 -1.05 -7.24 4.14
C ALA A 77 0.27 -7.98 4.34
N VAL A 78 0.32 -8.77 5.41
CA VAL A 78 1.45 -9.66 5.73
C VAL A 78 0.85 -11.02 6.12
N PRO A 79 1.37 -12.15 5.58
CA PRO A 79 0.89 -13.48 5.95
C PRO A 79 1.01 -13.66 7.46
N GLU A 80 0.07 -14.37 8.08
CA GLU A 80 0.02 -14.50 9.55
C GLU A 80 1.33 -15.03 10.14
N SER A 81 1.95 -15.99 9.46
CA SER A 81 3.24 -16.59 9.81
C SER A 81 4.43 -15.62 9.78
N HIS A 82 4.26 -14.41 9.24
CA HIS A 82 5.31 -13.39 9.07
C HIS A 82 4.94 -12.08 9.79
N ARG A 83 3.85 -12.05 10.57
CA ARG A 83 3.44 -10.88 11.36
C ARG A 83 4.39 -10.64 12.54
N ARG A 84 4.35 -9.44 13.11
CA ARG A 84 5.15 -8.99 14.27
C ARG A 84 6.68 -8.96 14.04
N MET A 85 7.13 -9.02 12.79
CA MET A 85 8.54 -8.90 12.39
C MET A 85 8.89 -7.53 11.78
N GLY A 86 7.98 -6.55 11.85
CA GLY A 86 8.17 -5.23 11.26
C GLY A 86 7.99 -5.16 9.73
N LEU A 87 7.65 -6.26 9.07
CA LEU A 87 7.55 -6.35 7.60
C LEU A 87 6.52 -5.40 6.99
N ALA A 88 5.36 -5.18 7.63
CA ALA A 88 4.36 -4.25 7.13
C ALA A 88 4.92 -2.82 7.07
N LYS A 89 5.61 -2.39 8.14
CA LYS A 89 6.23 -1.07 8.22
C LYS A 89 7.30 -0.89 7.14
N SER A 90 8.24 -1.83 7.05
CA SER A 90 9.35 -1.73 6.10
C SER A 90 8.91 -1.87 4.64
N ALA A 91 7.84 -2.62 4.36
CA ALA A 91 7.26 -2.71 3.02
C ALA A 91 6.57 -1.40 2.62
N VAL A 92 5.80 -0.77 3.51
CA VAL A 92 5.13 0.51 3.21
C VAL A 92 6.15 1.64 3.03
N GLU A 93 7.18 1.72 3.88
CA GLU A 93 8.25 2.70 3.73
C GLU A 93 8.98 2.55 2.38
N ALA A 94 9.33 1.31 2.00
CA ALA A 94 9.99 1.02 0.74
C ALA A 94 9.08 1.32 -0.46
N ALA A 95 7.80 0.97 -0.39
CA ALA A 95 6.82 1.29 -1.43
C ALA A 95 6.67 2.80 -1.63
N ILE A 96 6.55 3.60 -0.56
CA ILE A 96 6.47 5.07 -0.65
C ILE A 96 7.75 5.65 -1.29
N ALA A 97 8.93 5.12 -0.94
CA ALA A 97 10.19 5.53 -1.54
C ALA A 97 10.26 5.22 -3.05
N GLU A 98 9.84 4.01 -3.45
CA GLU A 98 9.75 3.62 -4.86
C GLU A 98 8.72 4.45 -5.63
N MET A 99 7.55 4.73 -5.03
CA MET A 99 6.54 5.61 -5.60
C MET A 99 7.13 7.00 -5.83
N LYS A 100 7.80 7.59 -4.83
CA LYS A 100 8.45 8.91 -4.98
C LYS A 100 9.44 8.93 -6.13
N ASN A 101 10.28 7.90 -6.23
CA ASN A 101 11.28 7.78 -7.30
C ASN A 101 10.65 7.52 -8.68
N GLY A 102 9.64 6.65 -8.77
CA GLY A 102 8.95 6.32 -10.01
C GLY A 102 8.10 7.47 -10.54
N LEU A 103 7.25 8.05 -9.68
CA LEU A 103 6.36 9.17 -10.02
C LEU A 103 7.15 10.45 -10.30
N GLY A 104 8.22 10.72 -9.55
CA GLY A 104 9.10 11.86 -9.79
C GLY A 104 9.73 11.83 -11.19
N ARG A 105 10.18 10.66 -11.65
CA ARG A 105 10.67 10.46 -13.03
C ARG A 105 9.58 10.68 -14.10
N ASN A 106 8.32 10.52 -13.72
CA ASN A 106 7.14 10.73 -14.56
C ASN A 106 6.44 12.08 -14.34
N ARG A 107 7.18 13.09 -13.84
CA ARG A 107 6.69 14.48 -13.66
C ARG A 107 5.58 14.64 -12.62
N ILE A 108 5.48 13.73 -11.66
CA ILE A 108 4.62 13.86 -10.48
C ILE A 108 5.55 13.94 -9.25
N PRO A 109 6.18 15.10 -8.99
CA PRO A 109 7.15 15.25 -7.91
C PRO A 109 6.49 15.35 -6.53
N THR A 110 5.18 15.57 -6.47
CA THR A 110 4.46 15.74 -5.21
C THR A 110 3.09 15.07 -5.29
N PHE A 111 2.75 14.29 -4.26
CA PHE A 111 1.51 13.54 -4.15
C PHE A 111 1.20 13.28 -2.67
N TYR A 112 -0.01 12.83 -2.36
CA TYR A 112 -0.38 12.32 -1.05
C TYR A 112 -0.40 10.80 -1.06
N VAL A 113 -0.06 10.22 0.08
CA VAL A 113 -0.44 8.85 0.42
C VAL A 113 -1.37 8.88 1.61
N GLU A 114 -2.33 7.98 1.62
CA GLU A 114 -3.29 7.86 2.72
C GLU A 114 -3.57 6.41 3.12
N ALA A 115 -4.11 6.24 4.32
CA ALA A 115 -4.73 5.00 4.76
C ALA A 115 -5.98 5.30 5.58
N ILE A 116 -7.06 4.58 5.31
CA ILE A 116 -8.28 4.57 6.12
C ILE A 116 -8.30 3.24 6.88
N VAL A 117 -8.11 3.32 8.19
CA VAL A 117 -7.97 2.15 9.06
C VAL A 117 -9.12 2.11 10.05
N GLY A 118 -9.84 0.99 10.13
CA GLY A 118 -10.93 0.83 11.10
C GLY A 118 -10.48 1.14 12.53
N ALA A 119 -11.36 1.76 13.32
CA ALA A 119 -11.05 2.25 14.67
C ALA A 119 -10.62 1.14 15.66
N HIS A 120 -10.89 -0.13 15.34
CA HIS A 120 -10.53 -1.29 16.15
C HIS A 120 -9.39 -2.15 15.57
N ASN A 121 -8.77 -1.72 14.46
CA ASN A 121 -7.63 -2.42 13.85
C ASN A 121 -6.30 -1.85 14.37
N GLU A 122 -6.02 -2.07 15.64
CA GLU A 122 -4.81 -1.56 16.32
C GLU A 122 -3.50 -1.90 15.57
N PRO A 123 -3.28 -3.12 15.03
CA PRO A 123 -2.05 -3.42 14.30
C PRO A 123 -1.85 -2.53 13.08
N SER A 124 -2.91 -2.27 12.31
CA SER A 124 -2.83 -1.42 11.13
C SER A 124 -2.71 0.06 11.50
N GLN A 125 -3.32 0.48 12.61
CA GLN A 125 -3.14 1.84 13.15
C GLN A 125 -1.68 2.09 13.53
N HIS A 126 -1.00 1.12 14.17
CA HIS A 126 0.41 1.24 14.49
C HIS A 126 1.29 1.38 13.25
N VAL A 127 1.00 0.63 12.17
CA VAL A 127 1.72 0.76 10.90
C VAL A 127 1.47 2.14 10.29
N ALA A 128 0.21 2.54 10.12
CA ALA A 128 -0.17 3.82 9.52
C ALA A 128 0.38 5.02 10.31
N ALA A 129 0.33 4.96 11.65
CA ALA A 129 0.88 6.01 12.51
C ALA A 129 2.40 6.15 12.37
N ALA A 130 3.11 5.04 12.16
CA ALA A 130 4.55 5.04 12.06
C ALA A 130 5.07 5.53 10.69
N VAL A 131 4.34 5.28 9.60
CA VAL A 131 4.84 5.51 8.22
C VAL A 131 4.12 6.63 7.48
N ILE A 132 2.85 6.89 7.82
CA ILE A 132 2.00 7.91 7.19
C ILE A 132 1.90 9.12 8.11
N SER A 133 1.19 9.05 9.24
CA SER A 133 1.01 10.22 10.12
C SER A 133 0.70 9.82 11.56
N SER A 134 1.36 10.42 12.54
CA SER A 134 1.04 10.17 13.96
C SER A 134 -0.24 10.87 14.44
N ALA A 135 -0.86 11.71 13.61
CA ALA A 135 -2.04 12.50 13.94
C ALA A 135 -3.19 12.21 12.94
N PRO A 136 -3.91 11.09 13.10
CA PRO A 136 -5.03 10.76 12.23
C PRO A 136 -6.27 11.61 12.53
N THR A 137 -7.11 11.78 11.51
CA THR A 137 -8.46 12.35 11.65
C THR A 137 -9.48 11.24 11.83
N LYS A 138 -10.43 11.40 12.74
CA LYS A 138 -11.56 10.45 12.88
C LYS A 138 -12.52 10.64 11.72
N VAL A 139 -12.88 9.55 11.06
CA VAL A 139 -13.80 9.54 9.92
C VAL A 139 -14.80 8.39 10.05
N THR A 140 -15.86 8.42 9.25
CA THR A 140 -16.72 7.26 9.01
C THR A 140 -16.35 6.71 7.64
N ASP A 141 -15.98 5.42 7.57
CA ASP A 141 -15.67 4.77 6.29
C ASP A 141 -16.93 4.73 5.42
N GLU A 142 -16.87 5.32 4.23
CA GLU A 142 -18.03 5.47 3.35
C GLU A 142 -18.61 4.13 2.88
N VAL A 143 -17.76 3.10 2.77
CA VAL A 143 -18.15 1.78 2.28
C VAL A 143 -18.86 0.96 3.38
N SER A 144 -18.31 0.93 4.59
CA SER A 144 -18.85 0.11 5.69
C SER A 144 -19.78 0.87 6.64
N GLY A 145 -19.76 2.20 6.62
CA GLY A 145 -20.46 3.04 7.61
C GLY A 145 -19.83 2.99 9.02
N MET A 146 -18.67 2.38 9.18
CA MET A 146 -18.04 2.15 10.48
C MET A 146 -17.02 3.24 10.84
N PRO A 147 -16.77 3.49 12.14
CA PRO A 147 -15.72 4.40 12.58
C PRO A 147 -14.33 3.95 12.09
N ALA A 148 -13.58 4.91 11.55
CA ALA A 148 -12.22 4.71 11.06
C ALA A 148 -11.32 5.91 11.39
N LEU A 149 -10.04 5.73 11.15
CA LEU A 149 -9.00 6.74 11.28
C LEU A 149 -8.36 6.96 9.90
N HIS A 150 -8.36 8.20 9.46
CA HIS A 150 -7.73 8.65 8.23
C HIS A 150 -6.34 9.20 8.51
N TYR A 151 -5.35 8.57 7.91
CA TYR A 151 -3.95 8.96 7.96
C TYR A 151 -3.58 9.51 6.60
N ALA A 152 -3.04 10.72 6.51
CA ALA A 152 -2.60 11.31 5.26
C ALA A 152 -1.21 11.94 5.41
N ARG A 153 -0.38 11.79 4.37
CA ARG A 153 0.97 12.36 4.33
C ARG A 153 1.28 12.89 2.94
N LYS A 154 1.72 14.14 2.88
CA LYS A 154 2.28 14.72 1.66
C LYS A 154 3.70 14.19 1.42
N ILE A 155 3.95 13.73 0.21
CA ILE A 155 5.26 13.28 -0.27
C ILE A 155 5.74 14.28 -1.32
N GLY A 156 6.96 14.78 -1.15
CA GLY A 156 7.71 15.64 -2.07
C GLY A 156 9.19 15.36 -1.97
#